data_AF-A0A7S3P8L5-F1
#
_entry.id   AF-A0A7S3P8L5-F1
#
_cell.length_a   1.000
_cell.length_b   1.000
_cell.length_c   1.000
_cell.angle_alpha   90.00
_cell.angle_beta   90.00
_cell.angle_gamma   90.00
#
_symmetry.space_group_name_H-M   'P 1'
#
loop_
_entity.id
_entity.type
_entity.pdbx_description
1 polymer ?
#
loop_
_entity_poly.entity_id
_entity_poly.type
_entity_poly.pdbx_seq_one_letter_code
_entity_poly.pdbx_strand_id
1 'polypeptide(L)'
;NVAFGPVYNERITFLKFPIEADLLPNNIFTDPTIISSAIVRMRVNQVTSGNNTLKFFLCDSLTWSESVITWNNRPTYDNVTAAPVVTRTVTQADLQTWLEFDVTTAVIVAVRAGQSVLSL
;
A
#
# COMPACT_ATOMS: atom_id res chain seq x y z
N ASN A 1 -1.41 3.66 -9.45
CA ASN A 1 -2.10 4.75 -10.21
C ASN A 1 -2.78 5.72 -9.26
N VAL A 2 -3.05 6.97 -9.68
CA VAL A 2 -3.55 8.04 -8.78
C VAL A 2 -5.02 8.35 -9.07
N ALA A 3 -5.86 8.37 -8.04
CA ALA A 3 -7.22 8.90 -8.11
C ALA A 3 -7.26 10.33 -7.53
N PHE A 4 -7.97 11.23 -8.20
CA PHE A 4 -8.06 12.65 -7.85
C PHE A 4 -9.43 12.99 -7.26
N GLY A 5 -9.45 13.50 -6.03
CA GLY A 5 -10.68 13.85 -5.31
C GLY A 5 -11.48 14.99 -5.93
N PRO A 6 -12.75 15.13 -5.51
CA PRO A 6 -13.63 16.21 -5.94
C PRO A 6 -13.17 17.56 -5.38
N VAL A 7 -12.33 17.55 -4.35
CA VAL A 7 -11.63 18.73 -3.84
C VAL A 7 -10.21 18.70 -4.39
N TYR A 8 -9.75 19.83 -4.94
CA TYR A 8 -8.48 19.97 -5.70
C TYR A 8 -7.19 19.50 -5.01
N ASN A 9 -7.25 19.12 -3.73
CA ASN A 9 -6.08 18.76 -2.92
C ASN A 9 -6.05 17.29 -2.48
N GLU A 10 -7.07 16.49 -2.78
CA GLU A 10 -7.07 15.07 -2.40
C GLU A 10 -6.50 14.23 -3.55
N ARG A 11 -5.31 13.70 -3.35
CA ARG A 11 -4.63 12.81 -4.30
C ARG A 11 -4.25 11.54 -3.56
N ILE A 12 -4.78 10.41 -4.00
CA ILE A 12 -4.52 9.11 -3.38
C ILE A 12 -3.88 8.22 -4.42
N THR A 13 -2.78 7.59 -4.04
CA THR A 13 -2.11 6.61 -4.88
C THR A 13 -2.56 5.22 -4.44
N PHE A 14 -3.09 4.46 -5.39
CA PHE A 14 -3.45 3.07 -5.21
C PHE A 14 -2.40 2.17 -5.85
N LEU A 15 -2.03 1.11 -5.14
CA LEU A 15 -0.98 0.17 -5.51
C LEU A 15 -1.48 -1.27 -5.32
N LYS A 16 -1.25 -2.12 -6.31
CA LYS A 16 -1.63 -3.53 -6.27
C LYS A 16 -0.42 -4.39 -6.59
N PHE A 17 -0.05 -5.25 -5.65
CA PHE A 17 1.12 -6.13 -5.78
C PHE A 17 0.69 -7.59 -5.74
N PRO A 18 1.06 -8.42 -6.72
CA PRO A 18 0.88 -9.86 -6.58
C PRO A 18 1.74 -10.39 -5.43
N ILE A 19 1.14 -11.24 -4.61
CA ILE A 19 1.85 -12.05 -3.60
C ILE A 19 2.09 -13.40 -4.29
N GLU A 20 3.17 -13.45 -5.06
CA GLU A 20 3.51 -14.65 -5.83
C GLU A 20 3.91 -15.80 -4.89
N ALA A 21 3.20 -16.92 -4.99
CA ALA A 21 3.52 -18.13 -4.22
C ALA A 21 4.79 -18.84 -4.72
N ASP A 22 5.22 -18.58 -5.96
CA ASP A 22 6.35 -19.26 -6.60
C ASP A 22 7.73 -18.75 -6.12
N LEU A 23 7.76 -17.62 -5.40
CA LEU A 23 9.00 -17.08 -4.81
C LEU A 23 9.32 -17.67 -3.43
N LEU A 24 8.52 -18.64 -2.96
CA LEU A 24 8.56 -19.06 -1.57
C LEU A 24 8.36 -20.59 -1.45
N PRO A 25 9.26 -21.32 -0.77
CA PRO A 25 9.12 -22.75 -0.60
C PRO A 25 7.86 -23.06 0.24
N ASN A 26 7.06 -24.02 -0.21
CA ASN A 26 5.91 -24.60 0.50
C ASN A 26 4.71 -23.65 0.74
N ASN A 27 4.01 -23.29 -0.35
CA ASN A 27 2.58 -22.94 -0.34
C ASN A 27 2.10 -22.02 0.82
N ILE A 28 2.60 -20.77 0.83
CA ILE A 28 2.37 -19.71 1.83
C ILE A 28 0.93 -19.54 2.30
N PHE A 29 -0.04 -19.82 1.45
CA PHE A 29 -1.45 -19.64 1.77
C PHE A 29 -1.95 -20.61 2.87
N THR A 30 -1.14 -21.60 3.24
CA THR A 30 -1.45 -22.54 4.33
C THR A 30 -0.77 -22.19 5.66
N ASP A 31 0.35 -21.46 5.64
CA ASP A 31 1.01 -20.97 6.86
C ASP A 31 1.68 -19.60 6.63
N PRO A 32 1.06 -18.50 7.10
CA PRO A 32 1.60 -17.15 6.92
C PRO A 32 2.81 -16.85 7.81
N THR A 33 3.19 -17.75 8.73
CA THR A 33 4.32 -17.53 9.65
C THR A 33 5.69 -17.57 8.98
N ILE A 34 5.77 -18.05 7.74
CA ILE A 34 7.00 -18.07 6.94
C ILE A 34 7.30 -16.73 6.27
N ILE A 35 6.38 -15.76 6.31
CA ILE A 35 6.62 -14.39 5.82
C ILE A 35 7.39 -13.65 6.90
N SER A 36 8.72 -13.60 6.76
CA SER A 36 9.59 -12.92 7.72
C SER A 36 9.69 -11.41 7.48
N SER A 37 9.53 -10.96 6.23
CA SER A 37 9.61 -9.55 5.86
C SER A 37 8.95 -9.31 4.50
N ALA A 38 8.22 -8.20 4.38
CA ALA A 38 7.77 -7.64 3.12
C ALA A 38 7.96 -6.12 3.14
N ILE A 39 8.78 -5.61 2.22
CA ILE A 39 9.16 -4.20 2.18
C ILE A 39 8.75 -3.58 0.85
N VAL A 40 8.01 -2.47 0.92
CA VAL A 40 7.79 -1.59 -0.23
C VAL A 40 8.89 -0.53 -0.23
N ARG A 41 9.54 -0.33 -1.38
CA ARG A 41 10.54 0.72 -1.57
C ARG A 41 9.99 1.83 -2.44
N MET A 42 10.00 3.07 -1.97
CA MET A 42 9.55 4.22 -2.76
C MET A 42 10.57 5.35 -2.71
N ARG A 43 10.79 6.00 -3.85
CA ARG A 43 11.69 7.15 -3.95
C ARG A 43 10.94 8.45 -3.72
N VAL A 44 11.48 9.30 -2.86
CA VAL A 44 10.91 10.64 -2.60
C VAL A 44 11.37 11.59 -3.70
N ASN A 45 10.47 11.98 -4.58
CA ASN A 45 10.81 12.89 -5.69
C ASN A 45 10.55 14.36 -5.34
N GLN A 46 9.62 14.64 -4.43
CA GLN A 46 9.22 15.97 -4.01
C GLN A 46 8.77 15.94 -2.55
N VAL A 47 9.03 17.04 -1.83
CA VAL A 47 8.53 17.31 -0.50
C VAL A 47 8.09 18.77 -0.51
N THR A 48 6.81 19.04 -0.28
CA THR A 48 6.32 20.44 -0.14
C THR A 48 6.81 21.01 1.18
N SER A 49 6.94 22.34 1.29
CA SER A 49 7.45 23.00 2.49
C SER A 49 6.81 22.46 3.78
N GLY A 50 7.64 21.88 4.66
CA GLY A 50 7.21 21.24 5.91
C GLY A 50 7.31 19.71 5.89
N ASN A 51 6.65 19.09 6.86
CA ASN A 51 6.61 17.64 7.03
C ASN A 51 5.40 17.06 6.29
N ASN A 52 5.63 16.06 5.45
CA ASN A 52 4.57 15.32 4.76
C ASN A 52 4.36 13.99 5.48
N THR A 53 3.11 13.61 5.74
CA THR A 53 2.81 12.32 6.38
C THR A 53 2.23 11.37 5.35
N LEU A 54 2.96 10.29 5.07
CA LEU A 54 2.49 9.18 4.27
C LEU A 54 1.76 8.19 5.17
N LYS A 55 0.60 7.73 4.71
CA LYS A 55 -0.21 6.70 5.35
C LYS A 55 -0.60 5.67 4.31
N PHE A 56 -0.42 4.41 4.64
CA PHE A 56 -0.80 3.28 3.79
C PHE A 56 -2.00 2.60 4.42
N PHE A 57 -2.99 2.27 3.61
CA PHE A 57 -4.22 1.61 4.04
C PHE A 57 -4.41 0.35 3.21
N LEU A 58 -5.16 -0.63 3.73
CA LEU A 58 -5.62 -1.75 2.92
C LEU A 58 -6.90 -1.34 2.20
N CYS A 59 -7.00 -1.72 0.92
CA CYS A 59 -8.25 -1.63 0.18
C CYS A 59 -9.22 -2.74 0.61
N ASP A 60 -10.52 -2.44 0.63
CA ASP A 60 -11.60 -3.40 0.92
C ASP A 60 -11.90 -4.36 -0.24
N SER A 61 -11.51 -3.98 -1.46
CA SER A 61 -11.80 -4.70 -2.68
C SER A 61 -10.54 -4.97 -3.50
N LEU A 62 -10.51 -6.14 -4.14
CA LEU A 62 -9.48 -6.56 -5.09
C LEU A 62 -9.95 -6.52 -6.54
N THR A 63 -11.18 -6.08 -6.83
CA THR A 63 -11.74 -6.12 -8.20
C THR A 63 -11.29 -4.95 -9.07
N TRP A 64 -10.72 -3.91 -8.47
CA TRP A 64 -10.18 -2.77 -9.20
C TRP A 64 -8.91 -3.13 -9.97
N SER A 65 -8.67 -2.41 -11.05
CA SER A 65 -7.44 -2.47 -11.84
C SER A 65 -6.73 -1.13 -11.78
N GLU A 66 -5.42 -1.16 -11.61
CA GLU A 66 -4.60 0.04 -11.57
C GLU A 66 -4.80 0.89 -12.81
N SER A 67 -4.89 0.30 -14.01
CA SER A 67 -4.89 1.03 -15.28
C SER A 67 -6.16 1.84 -15.56
N VAL A 68 -7.25 1.58 -14.85
CA VAL A 68 -8.57 2.18 -15.12
C VAL A 68 -9.12 2.94 -13.91
N ILE A 69 -8.31 3.15 -12.88
CA ILE A 69 -8.76 3.82 -11.66
C ILE A 69 -9.05 5.30 -11.89
N THR A 70 -10.13 5.76 -11.31
CA THR A 70 -10.66 7.12 -11.26
C THR A 70 -11.12 7.38 -9.84
N TRP A 71 -11.52 8.61 -9.53
CA TRP A 71 -12.13 8.88 -8.23
C TRP A 71 -13.35 8.00 -7.96
N ASN A 72 -14.23 7.84 -8.94
CA ASN A 72 -15.54 7.23 -8.74
C ASN A 72 -15.51 5.69 -8.68
N ASN A 73 -14.47 5.06 -9.24
CA ASN A 73 -14.33 3.59 -9.26
C ASN A 73 -13.14 3.08 -8.43
N ARG A 74 -12.53 3.94 -7.60
CA ARG A 74 -11.47 3.53 -6.67
C ARG A 74 -12.01 2.55 -5.62
N PRO A 75 -11.19 1.60 -5.15
CA PRO A 75 -11.56 0.79 -4.00
C PRO A 75 -11.71 1.67 -2.75
N THR A 76 -12.51 1.23 -1.79
CA THR A 76 -12.56 1.90 -0.48
C THR A 76 -11.32 1.52 0.30
N TYR A 77 -10.70 2.48 0.97
CA TYR A 77 -9.49 2.24 1.78
C TYR A 77 -9.58 2.90 3.16
N ASP A 78 -10.57 3.77 3.37
CA ASP A 78 -10.74 4.66 4.51
C ASP A 78 -12.05 4.38 5.26
N ASN A 79 -12.35 3.10 5.52
CA ASN A 79 -13.39 2.82 6.49
C ASN A 79 -13.05 3.59 7.78
N VAL A 80 -14.02 4.31 8.35
CA VAL A 80 -13.78 5.39 9.32
C VAL A 80 -13.08 4.89 10.61
N THR A 81 -12.90 3.57 10.75
CA THR A 81 -12.27 2.89 11.88
C THR A 81 -10.94 2.20 11.55
N ALA A 82 -10.51 2.11 10.29
CA ALA A 82 -9.26 1.44 9.93
C ALA A 82 -8.05 2.32 10.23
N ALA A 83 -7.14 1.78 11.04
CA ALA A 83 -5.82 2.37 11.22
C ALA A 83 -4.95 2.14 9.97
N PRO A 84 -4.08 3.09 9.61
CA PRO A 84 -3.10 2.85 8.56
C PRO A 84 -2.15 1.72 8.94
N VAL A 85 -1.80 0.86 7.98
CA VAL A 85 -0.83 -0.23 8.19
C VAL A 85 0.59 0.29 8.33
N VAL A 86 0.89 1.43 7.70
CA VAL A 86 2.16 2.13 7.81
C VAL A 86 1.89 3.63 7.90
N THR A 87 2.57 4.31 8.83
CA THR A 87 2.63 5.78 8.88
C THR A 87 4.10 6.21 8.89
N ARG A 88 4.46 7.13 8.01
CA ARG A 88 5.83 7.65 7.91
C ARG A 88 5.81 9.15 7.63
N THR A 89 6.54 9.91 8.42
CA THR A 89 6.83 11.31 8.12
C THR A 89 8.00 11.40 7.15
N VAL A 90 7.83 12.20 6.10
CA VAL A 90 8.82 12.52 5.07
C VAL A 90 9.13 14.00 5.16
N THR A 91 10.41 14.32 5.14
CA THR A 91 10.96 15.65 5.32
C THR A 91 11.83 16.05 4.14
N GLN A 92 12.27 17.30 4.09
CA GLN A 92 13.17 17.78 3.05
C GLN A 92 14.48 16.99 2.96
N ALA A 93 14.94 16.40 4.07
CA ALA A 93 16.14 15.57 4.12
C ALA A 93 16.00 14.24 3.37
N ASP A 94 14.76 13.77 3.17
CA ASP A 94 14.48 12.52 2.46
C ASP A 94 14.42 12.72 0.94
N LEU A 95 14.53 13.95 0.43
CA LEU A 95 14.42 14.25 -0.99
C LEU A 95 15.45 13.47 -1.82
N GLN A 96 15.01 12.89 -2.93
CA GLN A 96 15.78 12.04 -3.84
C GLN A 96 16.28 10.71 -3.24
N THR A 97 15.89 10.37 -2.00
CA THR A 97 16.26 9.12 -1.34
C THR A 97 15.19 8.03 -1.53
N TRP A 98 15.61 6.77 -1.40
CA TRP A 98 14.71 5.62 -1.32
C TRP A 98 14.34 5.37 0.13
N LEU A 99 13.04 5.33 0.42
CA LEU A 99 12.50 4.96 1.70
C LEU A 99 11.97 3.53 1.66
N GLU A 100 12.12 2.83 2.77
CA GLU A 100 11.62 1.47 2.98
C GLU A 100 10.41 1.51 3.91
N PHE A 101 9.33 0.85 3.50
CA PHE A 101 8.08 0.75 4.24
C PHE A 101 7.81 -0.71 4.53
N ASP A 102 7.84 -1.07 5.82
CA ASP A 102 7.53 -2.42 6.27
C ASP A 102 6.03 -2.66 6.19
N VAL A 103 5.63 -3.53 5.26
CA VAL A 103 4.24 -3.96 5.03
C VAL A 103 4.03 -5.42 5.41
N THR A 104 4.96 -6.03 6.17
CA THR A 104 4.93 -7.45 6.55
C THR A 104 3.59 -7.85 7.16
N THR A 105 3.10 -7.05 8.11
CA THR A 105 1.79 -7.29 8.75
C THR A 105 0.64 -7.25 7.74
N ALA A 106 0.67 -6.32 6.78
CA ALA A 106 -0.37 -6.18 5.77
C ALA A 106 -0.39 -7.39 4.82
N VAL A 107 0.79 -7.88 4.42
CA VAL A 107 0.93 -9.10 3.60
C VAL A 107 0.46 -10.33 4.36
N ILE A 108 0.83 -10.48 5.64
CA ILE A 108 0.36 -11.59 6.49
C ILE A 108 -1.17 -11.58 6.60
N VAL A 109 -1.78 -10.41 6.79
CA VAL A 109 -3.25 -10.26 6.85
C VAL A 109 -3.90 -10.67 5.53
N ALA A 110 -3.38 -10.20 4.39
CA ALA A 110 -3.89 -10.56 3.07
C ALA A 110 -3.82 -12.08 2.83
N VAL A 111 -2.67 -12.70 3.14
CA VAL A 111 -2.48 -14.15 3.00
C VAL A 111 -3.43 -14.94 3.90
N ARG A 112 -3.63 -14.51 5.16
CA ARG A 112 -4.60 -15.13 6.09
C ARG A 112 -6.04 -15.06 5.58
N ALA A 113 -6.36 -14.02 4.81
CA ALA A 113 -7.64 -13.88 4.13
C ALA A 113 -7.72 -14.69 2.81
N GLY A 114 -6.70 -15.50 2.49
CA GLY A 114 -6.62 -16.29 1.26
C GLY A 114 -6.32 -15.46 0.01
N GLN A 115 -5.83 -14.23 0.18
CA GLN A 115 -5.54 -13.33 -0.94
C GLN A 115 -4.14 -13.59 -1.49
N SER A 116 -4.02 -13.64 -2.81
CA SER A 116 -2.75 -13.73 -3.54
C SER A 116 -2.25 -12.36 -4.00
N VAL A 117 -2.80 -11.28 -3.46
CA VAL A 117 -2.54 -9.90 -3.88
C VAL A 117 -2.60 -9.00 -2.65
N LEU A 118 -1.64 -8.10 -2.52
CA LEU A 118 -1.70 -6.97 -1.60
C LEU A 118 -2.30 -5.77 -2.33
N SER A 119 -3.32 -5.14 -1.74
CA SER A 119 -3.96 -3.94 -2.29
C SER A 119 -3.88 -2.78 -1.30
N LEU A 120 -3.21 -1.71 -1.70
CA LEU A 120 -2.92 -0.51 -0.90
C LEU A 120 -3.47 0.76 -1.56
#